data_AF-A0A7J8IHR2-F1
#
_entry.id   AF-A0A7J8IHR2-F1
#
_cell.length_a   1.000
_cell.length_b   1.000
_cell.length_c   1.000
_cell.angle_alpha   90.00
_cell.angle_beta   90.00
_cell.angle_gamma   90.00
#
_symmetry.space_group_name_H-M   'P 1'
#
loop_
_entity.id
_entity.type
_entity.pdbx_description
1 polymer ?
#
loop_
_entity_poly.entity_id
_entity_poly.type
_entity_poly.pdbx_seq_one_letter_code
_entity_poly.pdbx_strand_id
1 'polypeptide(L)'
;MVFKACDEDNKGYLSREDFKVAVVMLFGYKPSKIEADSVMSSLNPDASGLSLEEFLNFVKKKKELQLYRNEIRHIFTAFDRHYRGYLTLEDFQKAFKQVAPKLPERIILEVFREVDQDSDGHVSFKDFEYAMKYGQNEA
;
A
#
# COMPACT_ATOMS: atom_id res chain seq x y z
N MET A 1 -12.76 -5.84 20.75
CA MET A 1 -13.78 -4.77 20.61
C MET A 1 -14.46 -4.82 19.25
N VAL A 2 -13.78 -4.70 18.10
CA VAL A 2 -14.47 -4.75 16.78
C VAL A 2 -14.94 -6.15 16.38
N PHE A 3 -14.09 -7.18 16.50
CA PHE A 3 -14.49 -8.55 16.13
C PHE A 3 -15.79 -8.98 16.84
N LYS A 4 -15.82 -8.89 18.18
CA LYS A 4 -17.01 -9.21 18.97
C LYS A 4 -18.23 -8.33 18.65
N ALA A 5 -18.02 -7.10 18.20
CA ALA A 5 -19.12 -6.21 17.82
C ALA A 5 -19.72 -6.57 16.46
N CYS A 6 -18.96 -7.26 15.60
CA CYS A 6 -19.39 -7.70 14.27
C CYS A 6 -19.80 -9.17 14.24
N ASP A 7 -19.35 -9.99 15.20
CA ASP A 7 -19.74 -11.39 15.36
C ASP A 7 -21.18 -11.50 15.86
N GLU A 8 -22.13 -11.34 14.93
CA GLU A 8 -23.56 -11.51 15.19
C GLU A 8 -23.82 -12.93 15.71
N ASP A 9 -24.65 -13.05 16.74
CA ASP A 9 -24.98 -14.30 17.44
C ASP A 9 -23.81 -15.00 18.20
N ASN A 10 -22.66 -14.35 18.38
CA ASN A 10 -21.48 -14.91 19.05
C ASN A 10 -21.03 -16.26 18.45
N LYS A 11 -20.98 -16.36 17.12
CA LYS A 11 -20.62 -17.57 16.39
C LYS A 11 -19.15 -17.95 16.60
N GLY A 12 -18.32 -16.99 17.01
CA GLY A 12 -16.86 -17.15 17.13
C GLY A 12 -16.13 -16.93 15.81
N TYR A 13 -16.83 -16.52 14.75
CA TYR A 13 -16.28 -16.21 13.43
C TYR A 13 -17.06 -15.08 12.76
N LEU A 14 -16.40 -14.33 11.88
CA LEU A 14 -17.03 -13.31 11.04
C LEU A 14 -17.45 -13.93 9.71
N SER A 15 -18.75 -13.88 9.42
CA SER A 15 -19.24 -14.14 8.07
C SER A 15 -18.72 -13.09 7.08
N ARG A 16 -19.01 -13.29 5.80
CA ARG A 16 -18.65 -12.31 4.76
C ARG A 16 -19.25 -10.93 5.02
N GLU A 17 -20.45 -10.87 5.56
CA GLU A 17 -21.18 -9.65 5.87
C GLU A 17 -20.57 -8.97 7.10
N ASP A 18 -20.31 -9.75 8.15
CA ASP A 18 -19.67 -9.27 9.39
C ASP A 18 -18.29 -8.68 9.09
N PHE A 19 -17.51 -9.34 8.23
CA PHE A 19 -16.21 -8.84 7.79
C PHE A 19 -16.32 -7.49 7.07
N LYS A 20 -17.30 -7.32 6.16
CA LYS A 20 -17.51 -6.03 5.48
C LYS A 20 -17.79 -4.93 6.48
N VAL A 21 -18.64 -5.20 7.47
CA VAL A 21 -18.96 -4.25 8.56
C VAL A 21 -17.69 -3.92 9.36
N ALA A 22 -16.89 -4.93 9.72
CA ALA A 22 -15.65 -4.74 10.45
C ALA A 22 -14.64 -3.88 9.67
N VAL A 23 -14.53 -4.05 8.34
CA VAL A 23 -13.68 -3.22 7.48
C VAL A 23 -14.16 -1.76 7.43
N VAL A 24 -15.48 -1.54 7.35
CA VAL A 24 -16.05 -0.19 7.40
C VAL A 24 -15.73 0.46 8.76
N MET A 25 -15.88 -0.25 9.87
CA MET A 25 -15.59 0.27 11.20
C MET A 25 -14.11 0.59 11.43
N LEU A 26 -13.20 -0.24 10.91
CA LEU A 26 -11.75 -0.08 11.14
C LEU A 26 -11.08 0.86 10.15
N PHE A 27 -11.52 0.84 8.89
CA PHE A 27 -10.81 1.49 7.79
C PHE A 27 -11.67 2.50 7.02
N GLY A 28 -12.95 2.63 7.33
CA GLY A 28 -13.83 3.67 6.79
C GLY A 28 -14.26 3.46 5.33
N TYR A 29 -14.07 2.28 4.76
CA TYR A 29 -14.51 1.96 3.40
C TYR A 29 -15.20 0.61 3.31
N LYS A 30 -16.08 0.45 2.32
CA LYS A 30 -16.71 -0.83 2.02
C LYS A 30 -15.79 -1.65 1.11
N PRO A 31 -15.33 -2.85 1.51
CA PRO A 31 -14.46 -3.64 0.67
C PRO A 31 -15.19 -4.15 -0.57
N SER A 32 -14.45 -4.31 -1.67
CA SER A 32 -15.01 -4.82 -2.92
C SER A 32 -15.35 -6.31 -2.81
N LYS A 33 -16.14 -6.83 -3.77
CA LYS A 33 -16.43 -8.27 -3.84
C LYS A 33 -15.13 -9.09 -3.89
N ILE A 34 -14.20 -8.66 -4.74
CA ILE A 34 -12.90 -9.30 -4.97
C ILE A 34 -12.04 -9.27 -3.71
N GLU A 35 -11.96 -8.13 -3.02
CA GLU A 35 -11.18 -8.03 -1.78
C GLU A 35 -11.76 -8.94 -0.69
N ALA A 36 -13.08 -8.92 -0.50
CA ALA A 36 -13.73 -9.80 0.46
C ALA A 36 -13.52 -11.28 0.11
N ASP A 37 -13.68 -11.66 -1.16
CA ASP A 37 -13.43 -13.04 -1.60
C ASP A 37 -11.96 -13.44 -1.40
N SER A 38 -11.02 -12.57 -1.74
CA SER A 38 -9.59 -12.85 -1.55
C SER A 38 -9.24 -13.10 -0.08
N VAL A 39 -9.79 -12.31 0.84
CA VAL A 39 -9.55 -12.50 2.28
C VAL A 39 -10.24 -13.77 2.80
N MET A 40 -11.47 -14.04 2.36
CA MET A 40 -12.22 -15.24 2.78
C MET A 40 -11.58 -16.53 2.25
N SER A 41 -11.18 -16.56 0.98
CA SER A 41 -10.62 -17.75 0.33
C SER A 41 -9.16 -18.01 0.68
N SER A 42 -8.39 -16.99 1.08
CA SER A 42 -6.97 -17.17 1.42
C SER A 42 -6.73 -17.83 2.78
N LEU A 43 -7.78 -17.99 3.59
CA LEU A 43 -7.64 -18.39 4.99
C LEU A 43 -8.23 -19.78 5.26
N ASN A 44 -9.41 -20.14 4.69
CA ASN A 44 -9.87 -21.53 4.60
C ASN A 44 -11.14 -21.68 3.71
N PRO A 45 -11.11 -22.42 2.57
CA PRO A 45 -12.28 -22.60 1.70
C PRO A 45 -13.48 -23.30 2.36
N ASP A 46 -13.22 -24.12 3.38
CA ASP A 46 -14.22 -24.95 4.06
C ASP A 46 -14.73 -24.32 5.37
N ALA A 47 -14.18 -23.16 5.77
CA ALA A 47 -14.60 -22.48 6.98
C ALA A 47 -15.86 -21.66 6.76
N SER A 48 -16.75 -21.67 7.76
CA SER A 48 -17.98 -20.86 7.78
C SER A 48 -17.73 -19.34 7.79
N GLY A 49 -16.48 -18.90 8.04
CA GLY A 49 -16.06 -17.50 8.06
C GLY A 49 -14.68 -17.33 8.69
N LEU A 50 -14.31 -16.09 8.99
CA LEU A 50 -13.01 -15.73 9.56
C LEU A 50 -13.00 -15.87 11.09
N SER A 51 -12.12 -16.69 11.62
CA SER A 51 -11.80 -16.71 13.04
C SER A 51 -11.17 -15.39 13.51
N LEU A 52 -11.10 -15.20 14.83
CA LEU A 52 -10.45 -14.04 15.43
C LEU A 52 -8.99 -13.91 15.00
N GLU A 53 -8.25 -15.01 14.95
CA GLU A 53 -6.83 -15.01 14.58
C GLU A 53 -6.64 -14.57 13.12
N GLU A 54 -7.43 -15.14 12.21
CA GLU A 54 -7.45 -14.79 10.79
C GLU A 54 -7.80 -13.31 10.57
N PHE A 55 -8.82 -12.83 11.28
CA PHE A 55 -9.20 -11.42 11.24
C PHE A 55 -8.09 -10.51 11.76
N LEU A 56 -7.42 -10.85 12.88
CA LEU A 56 -6.31 -10.07 13.41
C LEU A 56 -5.12 -10.04 12.45
N ASN A 57 -4.80 -11.17 11.81
CA ASN A 57 -3.76 -11.24 10.79
C ASN A 57 -4.08 -10.35 9.59
N PHE A 58 -5.33 -10.35 9.12
CA PHE A 58 -5.79 -9.43 8.08
C PHE A 58 -5.61 -7.96 8.51
N VAL A 59 -6.09 -7.60 9.70
CA VAL A 59 -6.01 -6.22 10.21
C VAL A 59 -4.56 -5.76 10.33
N LYS A 60 -3.68 -6.63 10.83
CA LYS A 60 -2.24 -6.36 10.96
C LYS A 60 -1.61 -6.08 9.58
N LYS A 61 -1.74 -7.01 8.64
CA LYS A 61 -1.22 -6.85 7.27
C LYS A 61 -1.77 -5.59 6.59
N LYS A 62 -3.07 -5.32 6.73
CA LYS A 62 -3.69 -4.14 6.14
C LYS A 62 -3.15 -2.84 6.72
N LYS A 63 -2.95 -2.77 8.05
CA LYS A 63 -2.35 -1.61 8.70
C LYS A 63 -0.90 -1.40 8.31
N GLU A 64 -0.10 -2.46 8.23
CA GLU A 64 1.29 -2.40 7.76
C GLU A 64 1.36 -1.85 6.32
N LEU A 65 0.50 -2.33 5.42
CA LEU A 65 0.39 -1.80 4.05
C LEU A 65 -0.04 -0.33 4.00
N GLN A 66 -0.96 0.11 4.86
CA GLN A 66 -1.35 1.52 4.95
C GLN A 66 -0.21 2.40 5.47
N LEU A 67 0.53 1.93 6.48
CA LEU A 67 1.68 2.64 7.02
C LEU A 67 2.78 2.78 5.96
N TYR A 68 3.14 1.68 5.30
CA TYR A 68 4.11 1.69 4.21
C TYR A 68 3.69 2.65 3.08
N ARG A 69 2.45 2.56 2.59
CA ARG A 69 1.94 3.46 1.54
C ARG A 69 1.95 4.93 1.97
N ASN A 70 1.68 5.21 3.25
CA ASN A 70 1.76 6.57 3.79
C ASN A 70 3.21 7.07 3.88
N GLU A 71 4.16 6.21 4.24
CA GLU A 71 5.59 6.53 4.25
C GLU A 71 6.10 6.84 2.84
N ILE A 72 5.79 5.98 1.85
CA ILE A 72 6.13 6.23 0.44
C ILE A 72 5.52 7.55 -0.06
N ARG A 73 4.26 7.84 0.32
CA ARG A 73 3.62 9.13 0.00
C ARG A 73 4.33 10.31 0.63
N HIS A 74 4.77 10.18 1.88
CA HIS A 74 5.49 11.23 2.58
C HIS A 74 6.82 11.53 1.88
N ILE A 75 7.57 10.49 1.50
CA ILE A 75 8.82 10.61 0.74
C ILE A 75 8.56 11.27 -0.61
N PHE A 76 7.57 10.80 -1.36
CA PHE A 76 7.21 11.38 -2.65
C PHE A 76 6.87 12.87 -2.54
N THR A 77 6.08 13.24 -1.53
CA THR A 77 5.68 14.65 -1.28
C THR A 77 6.88 15.51 -0.88
N ALA A 78 7.86 14.96 -0.17
CA ALA A 78 9.11 15.66 0.14
C ALA A 78 9.96 15.95 -1.11
N PHE A 79 9.84 15.11 -2.16
CA PHE A 79 10.48 15.32 -3.45
C PHE A 79 9.68 16.26 -4.37
N ASP A 80 8.35 16.16 -4.38
CA ASP A 80 7.45 17.03 -5.16
C ASP A 80 7.24 18.38 -4.45
N ARG A 81 8.30 19.19 -4.41
CA ARG A 81 8.32 20.50 -3.72
C ARG A 81 7.27 21.48 -4.23
N HIS A 82 6.78 21.26 -5.44
CA HIS A 82 5.81 22.12 -6.10
C HIS A 82 4.39 21.55 -6.05
N TYR A 83 4.18 20.39 -5.42
CA TYR A 83 2.89 19.72 -5.26
C TYR A 83 2.15 19.51 -6.60
N ARG A 84 2.90 19.17 -7.66
CA ARG A 84 2.34 18.92 -8.99
C ARG A 84 1.66 17.56 -9.11
N GLY A 85 1.95 16.64 -8.19
CA GLY A 85 1.54 15.24 -8.24
C GLY A 85 2.47 14.35 -9.05
N TYR A 86 3.59 14.88 -9.52
CA TYR A 86 4.61 14.19 -10.31
C TYR A 86 6.00 14.83 -10.09
N LEU A 87 7.05 14.03 -10.27
CA LEU A 87 8.44 14.50 -10.21
C LEU A 87 8.99 14.66 -11.62
N THR A 88 9.55 15.83 -11.91
CA THR A 88 10.38 16.02 -13.09
C THR A 88 11.77 15.45 -12.85
N LEU A 89 12.55 15.26 -13.91
CA LEU A 89 13.97 14.90 -13.79
C LEU A 89 14.74 15.88 -12.89
N GLU A 90 14.41 17.18 -12.94
CA GLU A 90 15.07 18.19 -12.10
C GLU A 90 14.75 17.98 -10.60
N ASP A 91 13.50 17.66 -10.25
CA ASP A 91 13.12 17.36 -8.86
C ASP A 91 13.84 16.11 -8.37
N PHE A 92 13.88 15.08 -9.21
CA PHE A 92 14.54 13.81 -8.94
C PHE A 92 16.06 13.99 -8.74
N GLN A 93 16.72 14.78 -9.58
CA GLN A 93 18.13 15.13 -9.40
C GLN A 93 18.39 15.93 -8.12
N LYS A 94 17.55 16.92 -7.81
CA LYS A 94 17.68 17.71 -6.57
C LYS A 94 17.49 16.84 -5.33
N ALA A 95 16.56 15.90 -5.38
CA ALA A 95 16.32 14.90 -4.34
C ALA A 95 17.57 14.04 -4.10
N PHE A 96 18.09 13.39 -5.15
CA PHE A 96 19.27 12.53 -5.04
C PHE A 96 20.54 13.27 -4.64
N LYS A 97 20.71 14.53 -5.05
CA LYS A 97 21.84 15.36 -4.58
C LYS A 97 21.80 15.63 -3.07
N GLN A 98 20.63 15.60 -2.42
CA GLN A 98 20.52 15.77 -0.97
C GLN A 98 20.77 14.48 -0.21
N VAL A 99 20.25 13.35 -0.69
CA VAL A 99 20.34 12.06 0.03
C VAL A 99 21.59 11.24 -0.34
N ALA A 100 22.08 11.38 -1.57
CA ALA A 100 23.21 10.63 -2.12
C ALA A 100 24.10 11.53 -3.01
N PRO A 101 24.73 12.58 -2.44
CA PRO A 101 25.46 13.61 -3.20
C PRO A 101 26.63 13.08 -4.05
N LYS A 102 27.12 11.87 -3.77
CA LYS A 102 28.22 11.23 -4.50
C LYS A 102 27.76 10.42 -5.72
N LEU A 103 26.44 10.23 -5.90
CA LEU A 103 25.92 9.45 -7.01
C LEU A 103 26.09 10.23 -8.33
N PRO A 104 26.68 9.65 -9.39
CA PRO A 104 26.85 10.35 -10.65
C PRO A 104 25.51 10.71 -11.30
N GLU A 105 25.45 11.88 -11.93
CA GLU A 105 24.22 12.37 -12.58
C GLU A 105 23.71 11.42 -13.68
N ARG A 106 24.63 10.74 -14.38
CA ARG A 106 24.29 9.69 -15.35
C ARG A 106 23.50 8.55 -14.72
N ILE A 107 23.88 8.10 -13.53
CA ILE A 107 23.18 7.02 -12.83
C ILE A 107 21.79 7.49 -12.40
N ILE A 108 21.66 8.74 -11.93
CA ILE A 108 20.35 9.33 -11.59
C ILE A 108 19.44 9.38 -12.82
N LEU A 109 19.97 9.73 -14.00
CA LEU A 109 19.22 9.73 -15.26
C LEU A 109 18.77 8.31 -15.66
N GLU A 110 19.65 7.32 -15.52
CA GLU A 110 19.33 5.91 -15.81
C GLU A 110 18.22 5.41 -14.87
N VAL A 111 18.31 5.67 -13.56
CA VAL A 111 17.26 5.34 -12.59
C VAL A 111 15.95 6.07 -12.91
N PHE A 112 16.00 7.36 -13.26
CA PHE A 112 14.79 8.10 -13.61
C PHE A 112 14.03 7.44 -14.77
N ARG A 113 14.76 7.04 -15.82
CA ARG A 113 14.18 6.36 -16.99
C ARG A 113 13.63 4.97 -16.66
N GLU A 114 14.22 4.29 -15.68
CA GLU A 114 13.72 2.99 -15.23
C GLU A 114 12.44 3.14 -14.40
N VAL A 115 12.33 4.21 -13.61
CA VAL A 115 11.14 4.50 -12.81
C VAL A 115 9.99 5.03 -13.67
N ASP A 116 10.25 5.90 -14.64
CA ASP A 116 9.27 6.46 -15.59
C ASP A 116 8.70 5.38 -16.53
N GLN A 117 7.71 4.62 -16.04
CA GLN A 117 7.19 3.41 -16.69
C GLN A 117 6.43 3.69 -17.99
N ASP A 118 5.73 4.82 -18.06
CA ASP A 118 4.99 5.23 -19.25
C ASP A 118 5.78 6.17 -20.16
N SER A 119 6.98 6.57 -19.74
CA SER A 119 7.93 7.37 -20.53
C SER A 119 7.37 8.73 -20.91
N ASP A 120 6.54 9.31 -20.04
CA ASP A 120 5.92 10.63 -20.27
C ASP A 120 6.84 11.80 -19.86
N GLY A 121 8.02 11.47 -19.31
CA GLY A 121 9.01 12.43 -18.82
C GLY A 121 8.78 12.85 -17.36
N HIS A 122 7.84 12.23 -16.67
CA HIS A 122 7.50 12.48 -15.28
C HIS A 122 7.42 11.17 -14.50
N VAL A 123 7.81 11.23 -13.22
CA VAL A 123 7.58 10.11 -12.30
C VAL A 123 6.32 10.41 -11.51
N SER A 124 5.23 9.72 -11.82
CA SER A 124 3.99 9.81 -11.04
C SER A 124 4.15 9.12 -9.68
N PHE A 125 3.20 9.34 -8.77
CA PHE A 125 3.17 8.59 -7.51
C PHE A 125 3.08 7.07 -7.74
N LYS A 126 2.41 6.63 -8.81
CA LYS A 126 2.25 5.21 -9.12
C LYS A 126 3.59 4.57 -9.53
N ASP A 127 4.36 5.28 -10.35
CA ASP A 127 5.69 4.88 -10.79
C ASP A 127 6.65 4.79 -9.61
N PHE A 128 6.60 5.81 -8.74
CA PHE A 128 7.40 5.85 -7.52
C PHE A 128 7.03 4.73 -6.54
N GLU A 129 5.73 4.46 -6.35
CA GLU A 129 5.26 3.35 -5.50
C GLU A 129 5.69 1.99 -6.07
N TYR A 130 5.68 1.83 -7.39
CA TYR A 130 6.19 0.63 -8.04
C TYR A 130 7.69 0.48 -7.74
N ALA A 131 8.52 1.48 -8.05
CA ALA A 131 9.96 1.41 -7.81
C ALA A 131 10.32 1.06 -6.35
N MET A 132 9.62 1.65 -5.38
CA MET A 132 9.84 1.39 -3.95
C MET A 132 9.42 0.00 -3.49
N LYS A 133 8.45 -0.64 -4.16
CA LYS A 133 8.06 -2.04 -3.90
C LYS A 133 9.09 -3.03 -4.46
N TYR A 134 9.65 -2.76 -5.63
CA TYR A 134 10.63 -3.65 -6.26
C TYR A 134 11.95 -3.69 -5.51
N GLY A 135 12.40 -2.55 -4.97
CA GLY A 135 13.59 -2.50 -4.12
C GLY A 135 13.51 -3.32 -2.82
N GLN A 136 12.32 -3.76 -2.40
CA GLN A 136 12.15 -4.67 -1.24
C GLN A 136 12.15 -6.16 -1.61
N ASN A 137 11.89 -6.51 -2.87
CA ASN A 137 11.85 -7.91 -3.31
C ASN A 137 13.24 -8.48 -3.64
N GLU A 138 14.26 -7.62 -3.74
CA GLU A 138 15.65 -7.98 -4.01
C GLU A 138 16.56 -7.88 -2.76
N ALA A 139 16.00 -7.62 -1.58
CA ALA A 139 16.71 -7.47 -0.30
C ALA A 139 16.49 -8.66 0.64
#